data_AF-A0A1I4YSY9-F1
#
_entry.id   AF-A0A1I4YSY9-F1
#
_cell.length_a   1.000
_cell.length_b   1.000
_cell.length_c   1.000
_cell.angle_alpha   90.00
_cell.angle_beta   90.00
_cell.angle_gamma   90.00
#
_symmetry.space_group_name_H-M   'P 1'
#
loop_
_entity.id
_entity.type
_entity.pdbx_description
1 polymer ?
#
loop_
_entity_poly.entity_id
_entity_poly.type
_entity_poly.pdbx_seq_one_letter_code
_entity_poly.pdbx_strand_id
1 'polypeptide(L)'
;MKMSAYGLIMVLATFVAAPDTVHAEDHIKKTGEHLEEAIKSAREGSPQAVVRHTEEARKKLIEHNKEHPYTNLQKSIYGERKKAGHDKEVFEAMEIAIGEAREGYVQQAVEALEQACFHLREKEQAK
;
A
#
# COMPACT_ATOMS: atom_id res chain seq x y z
N MET A 1 35.74 -45.72 -9.26
CA MET A 1 34.42 -45.07 -9.26
C MET A 1 33.69 -45.38 -7.97
N LYS A 2 33.40 -44.36 -7.15
CA LYS A 2 32.18 -44.27 -6.31
C LYS A 2 32.06 -42.84 -5.79
N MET A 3 30.82 -42.37 -5.79
CA MET A 3 30.39 -40.97 -5.82
C MET A 3 30.61 -40.18 -4.53
N SER A 4 30.75 -38.87 -4.73
CA SER A 4 30.57 -37.78 -3.76
C SER A 4 29.22 -37.84 -3.04
N ALA A 5 29.20 -37.42 -1.77
CA ALA A 5 28.01 -36.84 -1.15
C ALA A 5 28.43 -35.88 -0.02
N TYR A 6 28.40 -34.58 -0.34
CA TYR A 6 28.38 -33.49 0.63
C TYR A 6 27.12 -33.62 1.51
N GLY A 7 27.30 -33.72 2.83
CA GLY A 7 26.22 -33.85 3.79
C GLY A 7 26.00 -32.57 4.59
N LEU A 8 25.10 -31.73 4.09
CA LEU A 8 24.23 -30.78 4.81
C LEU A 8 24.87 -29.67 5.67
N ILE A 9 24.88 -28.45 5.11
CA ILE A 9 25.07 -27.18 5.80
C ILE A 9 23.72 -26.71 6.38
N MET A 10 23.77 -26.26 7.65
CA MET A 10 22.99 -25.23 8.36
C MET A 10 21.47 -25.13 8.15
N VAL A 11 20.71 -25.23 9.24
CA VAL A 11 19.64 -24.25 9.54
C VAL A 11 19.53 -24.08 11.07
N LEU A 12 19.96 -22.93 11.59
CA LEU A 12 19.44 -22.39 12.84
C LEU A 12 18.80 -21.04 12.51
N ALA A 13 17.52 -21.07 12.13
CA ALA A 13 16.74 -19.87 11.89
C ALA A 13 16.25 -19.35 13.25
N THR A 14 16.98 -18.41 13.84
CA THR A 14 16.46 -17.64 14.98
C THR A 14 15.42 -16.65 14.45
N PHE A 15 14.15 -16.92 14.77
CA PHE A 15 13.06 -15.98 14.55
C PHE A 15 13.24 -14.80 15.51
N VAL A 16 13.78 -13.68 15.00
CA VAL A 16 13.75 -12.42 15.72
C VAL A 16 12.31 -11.89 15.62
N ALA A 17 11.55 -12.05 16.70
CA ALA A 17 10.30 -11.34 16.87
C ALA A 17 10.65 -9.88 17.17
N ALA A 18 10.56 -9.01 16.16
CA ALA A 18 10.56 -7.57 16.38
C ALA A 18 9.19 -7.15 16.91
N PRO A 19 9.11 -6.35 17.99
CA PRO A 19 7.86 -5.74 18.41
C PRO A 19 7.59 -4.54 17.51
N ASP A 20 6.82 -4.72 16.44
CA ASP A 20 6.31 -3.61 15.64
C ASP A 20 5.16 -2.92 16.40
N THR A 21 5.52 -2.21 17.47
CA THR A 21 4.69 -1.14 18.02
C THR A 21 5.01 0.13 17.26
N VAL A 22 4.57 0.19 16.00
CA VAL A 22 4.65 1.43 15.19
C VAL A 22 3.26 2.02 15.11
N HIS A 23 3.16 3.24 15.63
CA HIS A 23 1.98 4.07 15.78
C HIS A 23 1.15 4.16 14.49
N ALA A 24 -0.18 4.13 14.63
CA ALA A 24 -1.13 4.15 13.52
C ALA A 24 -1.04 5.40 12.61
N GLU A 25 -0.54 6.53 13.15
CA GLU A 25 -0.22 7.75 12.41
C GLU A 25 0.88 7.57 11.35
N ASP A 26 1.71 6.53 11.46
CA ASP A 26 2.80 6.27 10.51
C ASP A 26 2.30 5.60 9.21
N HIS A 27 1.14 4.93 9.25
CA HIS A 27 0.64 4.17 8.11
C HIS A 27 0.09 5.04 6.98
N ILE A 28 -0.61 6.15 7.27
CA ILE A 28 -1.09 7.08 6.24
C ILE A 28 0.08 7.76 5.54
N LYS A 29 1.07 8.22 6.32
CA LYS A 29 2.29 8.81 5.79
C LYS A 29 3.02 7.83 4.86
N LYS A 30 3.24 6.59 5.30
CA LYS A 30 3.86 5.53 4.48
C LYS A 30 3.05 5.18 3.23
N THR A 31 1.72 5.24 3.32
CA THR A 31 0.85 5.07 2.14
C THR A 31 1.14 6.17 1.12
N GLY A 32 1.27 7.43 1.56
CA GLY A 32 1.64 8.56 0.72
C GLY A 32 3.03 8.40 0.10
N GLU A 33 4.04 8.05 0.90
CA GLU A 33 5.43 7.83 0.43
C GLU A 33 5.48 6.77 -0.69
N HIS A 34 4.79 5.65 -0.53
CA HIS A 34 4.74 4.62 -1.57
C HIS A 34 3.97 5.06 -2.83
N LEU A 35 2.91 5.86 -2.70
CA LEU A 35 2.22 6.43 -3.87
C LEU A 35 3.12 7.40 -4.65
N GLU A 36 3.93 8.22 -3.96
CA GLU A 36 4.90 9.12 -4.60
C GLU A 36 6.01 8.34 -5.32
N GLU A 37 6.53 7.27 -4.70
CA GLU A 37 7.48 6.35 -5.33
C GLU A 37 6.90 5.68 -6.57
N ALA A 38 5.61 5.30 -6.53
CA ALA A 38 4.91 4.74 -7.68
C ALA A 38 4.79 5.76 -8.83
N ILE A 39 4.46 7.02 -8.54
CA ILE A 39 4.40 8.09 -9.56
C ILE A 39 5.77 8.31 -10.20
N LYS A 40 6.82 8.38 -9.37
CA LYS A 40 8.19 8.49 -9.87
C LYS A 40 8.55 7.31 -10.78
N SER A 41 8.24 6.09 -10.34
CA SER A 41 8.48 4.86 -11.11
C SER A 41 7.73 4.83 -12.44
N ALA A 42 6.48 5.32 -12.46
CA ALA A 42 5.69 5.44 -13.69
C ALA A 42 6.36 6.40 -14.68
N ARG A 43 6.79 7.58 -14.21
CA ARG A 43 7.48 8.59 -15.02
C ARG A 43 8.84 8.12 -15.52
N GLU A 44 9.51 7.24 -14.78
CA GLU A 44 10.76 6.59 -15.17
C GLU A 44 10.55 5.39 -16.12
N GLY A 45 9.30 5.05 -16.46
CA GLY A 45 8.98 3.96 -17.38
C GLY A 45 9.18 2.57 -16.77
N SER A 46 8.94 2.43 -15.46
CA SER A 46 9.07 1.15 -14.73
C SER A 46 7.72 0.63 -14.22
N PRO A 47 6.90 -0.01 -15.08
CA PRO A 47 5.59 -0.53 -14.69
C PRO A 47 5.62 -1.53 -13.53
N GLN A 48 6.65 -2.37 -13.46
CA GLN A 48 6.78 -3.34 -12.36
C GLN A 48 7.01 -2.64 -11.02
N ALA A 49 7.75 -1.54 -11.02
CA ALA A 49 7.95 -0.74 -9.82
C ALA A 49 6.66 0.01 -9.44
N VAL A 50 5.87 0.49 -10.41
CA VAL A 50 4.52 1.04 -10.14
C VAL A 50 3.69 0.01 -9.38
N VAL A 51 3.54 -1.20 -9.93
CA VAL A 51 2.74 -2.26 -9.29
C VAL A 51 3.23 -2.54 -7.86
N ARG A 52 4.54 -2.70 -7.67
CA ARG A 52 5.12 -3.01 -6.36
C ARG A 52 4.86 -1.90 -5.33
N HIS A 53 5.14 -0.64 -5.67
CA HIS A 53 4.96 0.47 -4.76
C HIS A 53 3.46 0.69 -4.45
N THR A 54 2.59 0.54 -5.44
CA THR A 54 1.13 0.64 -5.22
C THR A 54 0.60 -0.49 -4.33
N GLU A 55 1.12 -1.72 -4.46
CA GLU A 55 0.76 -2.84 -3.58
C GLU A 55 1.21 -2.62 -2.12
N GLU A 56 2.41 -2.06 -1.90
CA GLU A 56 2.87 -1.68 -0.55
C GLU A 56 2.02 -0.55 0.04
N ALA A 57 1.65 0.46 -0.74
CA ALA A 57 0.72 1.51 -0.32
C ALA A 57 -0.63 0.92 0.11
N ARG A 58 -1.18 -0.02 -0.69
CA ARG A 58 -2.42 -0.74 -0.38
C ARG A 58 -2.32 -1.48 0.95
N LYS A 59 -1.21 -2.18 1.19
CA LYS A 59 -0.97 -2.92 2.44
C LYS A 59 -0.95 -1.99 3.65
N LYS A 60 -0.26 -0.85 3.55
CA LYS A 60 -0.18 0.15 4.63
C LYS A 60 -1.54 0.76 4.96
N LEU A 61 -2.34 1.06 3.94
CA LEU A 61 -3.69 1.57 4.15
C LEU A 61 -4.63 0.54 4.81
N ILE A 62 -4.48 -0.75 4.48
CA ILE A 62 -5.20 -1.83 5.15
C ILE A 62 -4.77 -1.94 6.62
N GLU A 63 -3.47 -1.84 6.92
CA GLU A 63 -2.95 -1.83 8.30
C GLU A 63 -3.54 -0.66 9.11
N HIS A 64 -3.52 0.55 8.56
CA HIS A 64 -4.19 1.71 9.15
C HIS A 64 -5.67 1.44 9.46
N ASN A 65 -6.41 0.87 8.51
CA ASN A 65 -7.85 0.64 8.66
C ASN A 65 -8.19 -0.48 9.66
N LYS A 66 -7.26 -1.41 9.92
CA LYS A 66 -7.39 -2.38 11.01
C LYS A 66 -7.21 -1.73 12.38
N GLU A 67 -6.27 -0.79 12.49
CA GLU A 67 -6.00 -0.04 13.72
C GLU A 67 -7.07 1.02 14.00
N HIS A 68 -7.75 1.49 12.95
CA HIS A 68 -8.83 2.46 13.01
C HIS A 68 -10.12 1.97 12.35
N PRO A 69 -10.91 1.11 13.04
CA PRO A 69 -12.10 0.48 12.48
C PRO A 69 -13.29 1.46 12.40
N TYR A 70 -13.18 2.48 11.55
CA TYR A 70 -14.30 3.31 11.09
C TYR A 70 -15.24 2.53 10.13
N THR A 71 -14.92 1.26 9.85
CA THR A 71 -15.62 0.35 8.94
C THR A 71 -16.65 -0.55 9.62
N ASN A 72 -16.66 -0.62 10.97
CA ASN A 72 -17.55 -1.50 11.76
C ASN A 72 -18.36 -0.72 12.81
N LEU A 73 -19.04 0.35 12.40
CA LEU A 73 -19.82 1.15 13.34
C LEU A 73 -21.30 0.78 13.37
N GLN A 74 -21.76 0.25 14.51
CA GLN A 74 -23.18 0.15 14.86
C GLN A 74 -23.88 1.52 14.94
N LYS A 75 -23.13 2.62 15.11
CA LYS A 75 -23.62 4.01 15.10
C LYS A 75 -22.68 4.89 14.30
N SER A 76 -23.19 5.52 13.25
CA SER A 76 -22.44 6.46 12.41
C SER A 76 -22.02 7.69 13.23
N ILE A 77 -20.73 7.86 13.51
CA ILE A 77 -20.19 9.14 13.96
C ILE A 77 -19.94 10.00 12.71
N TYR A 78 -20.27 11.29 12.80
CA TYR A 78 -20.03 12.25 11.72
C TYR A 78 -18.51 12.30 11.43
N GLY A 79 -18.12 12.10 10.17
CA GLY A 79 -16.71 12.03 9.74
C GLY A 79 -16.21 10.66 9.35
N GLU A 80 -16.57 9.63 10.10
CA GLU A 80 -16.11 8.25 9.88
C GLU A 80 -16.63 7.66 8.57
N ARG A 81 -17.86 8.03 8.15
CA ARG A 81 -18.36 7.71 6.80
C ARG A 81 -17.57 8.38 5.68
N LYS A 82 -17.09 9.61 5.89
CA LYS A 82 -16.29 10.32 4.89
C LYS A 82 -14.92 9.66 4.75
N LYS A 83 -14.28 9.32 5.88
CA LYS A 83 -13.02 8.56 5.88
C LYS A 83 -13.16 7.22 5.17
N ALA A 84 -14.22 6.47 5.45
CA ALA A 84 -14.49 5.20 4.77
C ALA A 84 -14.79 5.37 3.27
N GLY A 85 -15.45 6.47 2.87
CA GLY A 85 -15.66 6.83 1.47
C GLY A 85 -14.34 7.08 0.75
N HIS A 86 -13.49 7.92 1.32
CA HIS A 86 -12.17 8.20 0.76
C HIS A 86 -11.27 6.96 0.74
N ASP A 87 -11.35 6.07 1.74
CA ASP A 87 -10.65 4.78 1.70
C ASP A 87 -11.00 3.96 0.46
N LYS A 88 -12.30 3.87 0.15
CA LYS A 88 -12.78 3.18 -1.05
C LYS A 88 -12.19 3.83 -2.31
N GLU A 89 -12.26 5.16 -2.40
CA GLU A 89 -11.74 5.92 -3.55
C GLU A 89 -10.22 5.74 -3.72
N VAL A 90 -9.45 5.73 -2.63
CA VAL A 90 -8.00 5.44 -2.67
C VAL A 90 -7.73 4.04 -3.21
N PHE A 91 -8.45 3.02 -2.73
CA PHE A 91 -8.25 1.65 -3.19
C PHE A 91 -8.63 1.46 -4.67
N GLU A 92 -9.74 2.05 -5.12
CA GLU A 92 -10.17 1.99 -6.51
C GLU A 92 -9.14 2.66 -7.44
N ALA A 93 -8.63 3.84 -7.06
CA ALA A 93 -7.60 4.54 -7.82
C ALA A 93 -6.27 3.75 -7.88
N MET A 94 -5.86 3.11 -6.77
CA MET A 94 -4.71 2.20 -6.76
C MET A 94 -4.89 0.99 -7.69
N GLU A 95 -6.08 0.41 -7.74
CA GLU A 95 -6.39 -0.74 -8.61
C GLU A 95 -6.35 -0.35 -10.09
N ILE A 96 -6.90 0.82 -10.43
CA ILE A 96 -6.79 1.40 -11.78
C ILE A 96 -5.30 1.61 -12.13
N ALA A 97 -4.53 2.26 -11.26
CA ALA A 97 -3.10 2.50 -11.51
C ALA A 97 -2.32 1.22 -11.82
N ILE A 98 -2.60 0.13 -11.08
CA ILE A 98 -1.98 -1.19 -11.33
C ILE A 98 -2.41 -1.74 -12.69
N GLY A 99 -3.70 -1.65 -13.04
CA GLY A 99 -4.22 -2.08 -14.34
C GLY A 99 -3.56 -1.36 -15.50
N GLU A 100 -3.60 -0.02 -15.47
CA GLU A 100 -2.99 0.85 -16.48
C GLU A 100 -1.48 0.61 -16.60
N ALA A 101 -0.77 0.46 -15.48
CA ALA A 101 0.65 0.14 -15.51
C ALA A 101 0.93 -1.21 -16.20
N ARG A 102 0.15 -2.25 -15.90
CA ARG A 102 0.29 -3.58 -16.52
C ARG A 102 0.02 -3.55 -18.02
N GLU A 103 -0.85 -2.66 -18.48
CA GLU A 103 -1.17 -2.45 -19.89
C GLU A 103 -0.18 -1.50 -20.60
N GLY A 104 0.77 -0.91 -19.86
CA GLY A 104 1.77 0.00 -20.39
C GLY A 104 1.26 1.44 -20.58
N TYR A 105 0.07 1.75 -20.06
CA TYR A 105 -0.56 3.06 -20.10
C TYR A 105 -0.03 3.96 -18.98
N VAL A 106 1.20 4.43 -19.18
CA VAL A 106 1.96 5.19 -18.17
C VAL A 106 1.23 6.46 -17.72
N GLN A 107 0.62 7.21 -18.63
CA GLN A 107 -0.02 8.48 -18.28
C GLN A 107 -1.27 8.25 -17.43
N GLN A 108 -2.10 7.28 -17.80
CA GLN A 108 -3.29 6.88 -17.07
C GLN A 108 -2.93 6.31 -15.69
N ALA A 109 -1.85 5.54 -15.59
CA ALA A 109 -1.33 5.07 -14.31
C ALA A 109 -0.92 6.23 -13.39
N VAL A 110 -0.25 7.26 -13.91
CA VAL A 110 0.10 8.47 -13.14
C VAL A 110 -1.14 9.22 -12.69
N GLU A 111 -2.11 9.44 -13.58
CA GLU A 111 -3.37 10.14 -13.26
C GLU A 111 -4.12 9.40 -12.13
N ALA A 112 -4.21 8.08 -12.20
CA ALA A 112 -4.84 7.26 -11.17
C ALA A 112 -4.07 7.33 -9.83
N LEU A 113 -2.74 7.34 -9.84
CA LEU A 113 -1.94 7.52 -8.62
C LEU A 113 -2.11 8.93 -8.01
N GLU A 114 -2.23 9.96 -8.83
CA GLU A 114 -2.51 11.32 -8.38
C GLU A 114 -3.90 11.43 -7.75
N GLN A 115 -4.92 10.73 -8.30
CA GLN A 115 -6.23 10.58 -7.65
C GLN A 115 -6.12 9.86 -6.30
N ALA A 116 -5.37 8.76 -6.22
CA ALA A 116 -5.15 8.06 -4.96
C ALA A 116 -4.52 8.97 -3.90
N CYS A 117 -3.51 9.78 -4.27
CA CYS A 117 -2.92 10.78 -3.40
C CYS A 117 -3.92 11.85 -2.95
N PHE A 118 -4.78 12.31 -3.85
CA PHE A 118 -5.82 13.30 -3.52
C PHE A 118 -6.79 12.74 -2.47
N HIS A 119 -7.37 11.57 -2.71
CA HIS A 119 -8.32 10.95 -1.77
C HIS A 119 -7.68 10.60 -0.43
N LEU A 120 -6.38 10.23 -0.41
CA LEU A 120 -5.65 9.99 0.84
C LEU A 120 -5.55 11.26 1.70
N ARG A 121 -5.32 12.43 1.09
CA ARG A 121 -5.30 13.72 1.80
C ARG A 121 -6.69 14.12 2.28
N GLU A 122 -7.73 13.93 1.47
CA GLU A 122 -9.11 14.20 1.87
C GLU A 122 -9.53 13.31 3.05
N LYS A 123 -9.10 12.04 3.08
CA LYS A 123 -9.29 11.14 4.23
C LYS A 123 -8.65 11.68 5.50
N GLU A 124 -7.41 12.16 5.42
CA GLU A 124 -6.68 12.71 6.57
C GLU A 124 -7.36 13.97 7.13
N GLN A 125 -7.91 14.81 6.25
CA GLN A 125 -8.57 16.07 6.61
C GLN A 125 -10.04 15.90 7.05
N ALA A 126 -10.67 14.76 6.75
CA ALA A 126 -12.04 14.49 7.14
C ALA A 126 -12.17 14.43 8.68
N LYS A 127 -12.99 15.32 9.24
CA LYS A 127 -13.37 15.36 10.66
C LYS A 127 -14.56 14.46 10.93
#